data_AF-A0A1A9BNV6-F1
#
_entry.id   AF-A0A1A9BNV6-F1
#
_cell.length_a   1.000
_cell.length_b   1.000
_cell.length_c   1.000
_cell.angle_alpha   90.00
_cell.angle_beta   90.00
_cell.angle_gamma   90.00
#
_symmetry.space_group_name_H-M   'P 1'
#
loop_
_entity.id
_entity.type
_entity.pdbx_description
1 polymer ?
#
loop_
_entity_poly.entity_id
_entity_poly.type
_entity_poly.pdbx_seq_one_letter_code
_entity_poly.pdbx_strand_id
1 'polypeptide(L)'
;MRRTEALKAITRVLKQPVENVTAADLIYGRALAHIEDPAAQDVKPWAMQVDMLALKIAAQLPLDDDRSPLARAEDAKRARDIVGEVEALNSGYTALTKASWYPARPGDMVHVHYEQAGEMAAFGETYLVSAGSGGFLSMQLLAHTLPEDTEFLDGMVGCFAVDDDPEPLTELWMEAGPHRLTIVRDGRPVHIGSGA
;
A
#
# COMPACT_ATOMS: atom_id res chain seq x y z
N MET A 1 25.36 -8.66 4.85
CA MET A 1 23.91 -8.37 4.76
C MET A 1 23.62 -7.85 3.36
N ARG A 2 22.81 -8.54 2.54
CA ARG A 2 22.47 -8.05 1.18
C ARG A 2 21.57 -6.81 1.33
N ARG A 3 21.86 -5.72 0.60
CA ARG A 3 21.04 -4.48 0.61
C ARG A 3 19.71 -4.76 -0.11
N THR A 4 18.58 -4.44 0.52
CA THR A 4 17.23 -4.53 -0.09
C THR A 4 17.09 -3.52 -1.25
N GLU A 5 16.16 -3.74 -2.17
CA GLU A 5 15.92 -2.81 -3.29
C GLU A 5 15.48 -1.42 -2.80
N ALA A 6 14.64 -1.36 -1.76
CA ALA A 6 14.29 -0.11 -1.08
C ALA A 6 15.52 0.65 -0.57
N LEU A 7 16.45 -0.04 0.11
CA LEU A 7 17.69 0.57 0.58
C LEU A 7 18.56 1.08 -0.58
N LYS A 8 18.60 0.37 -1.72
CA LYS A 8 19.32 0.81 -2.92
C LYS A 8 18.69 2.07 -3.52
N ALA A 9 17.37 2.11 -3.62
CA ALA A 9 16.63 3.26 -4.16
C ALA A 9 16.84 4.51 -3.30
N ILE A 10 16.65 4.40 -1.98
CA ILE A 10 16.87 5.51 -1.02
C ILE A 10 18.32 6.00 -1.10
N THR A 11 19.29 5.09 -1.10
CA THR A 11 20.71 5.46 -1.22
C THR A 11 20.97 6.21 -2.52
N ARG A 12 20.41 5.76 -3.65
CA ARG A 12 20.58 6.41 -4.96
C ARG A 12 20.04 7.84 -4.94
N VAL A 13 18.81 8.02 -4.44
CA VAL A 13 18.15 9.33 -4.33
C VAL A 13 18.97 10.28 -3.44
N LEU A 14 19.43 9.80 -2.28
CA LEU A 14 20.22 10.62 -1.36
C LEU A 14 21.61 10.98 -1.91
N LYS A 15 22.20 10.11 -2.73
CA LYS A 15 23.50 10.41 -3.35
C LYS A 15 23.39 11.43 -4.48
N GLN A 16 22.31 11.44 -5.26
CA GLN A 16 22.17 12.33 -6.42
C GLN A 16 20.74 12.84 -6.59
N PRO A 17 20.33 13.85 -5.80
CA PRO A 17 19.02 14.46 -5.95
C PRO A 17 18.94 15.51 -7.10
N VAL A 18 20.07 15.92 -7.69
CA VAL A 18 20.13 17.02 -8.67
C VAL A 18 21.09 16.69 -9.81
N GLU A 19 20.71 17.03 -11.04
CA GLU A 19 21.51 16.85 -12.25
C GLU A 19 22.83 17.63 -12.17
N ASN A 20 23.95 17.02 -12.58
CA ASN A 20 25.30 17.61 -12.59
C ASN A 20 25.94 17.90 -11.21
N VAL A 21 25.43 17.30 -10.13
CA VAL A 21 26.07 17.37 -8.80
C VAL A 21 26.80 16.06 -8.49
N THR A 22 28.02 16.16 -7.96
CA THR A 22 28.79 15.00 -7.50
C THR A 22 28.06 14.26 -6.38
N ALA A 23 28.16 12.93 -6.35
CA ALA A 23 27.47 12.13 -5.36
C ALA A 23 27.77 12.58 -3.93
N ALA A 24 26.75 12.78 -3.12
CA ALA A 24 26.91 13.13 -1.72
C ALA A 24 27.35 11.90 -0.91
N ASP A 25 28.40 12.03 -0.10
CA ASP A 25 28.78 11.02 0.90
C ASP A 25 28.27 11.39 2.31
N LEU A 26 27.88 12.65 2.50
CA LEU A 26 27.48 13.21 3.79
C LEU A 26 26.33 14.21 3.59
N ILE A 27 25.26 14.08 4.38
CA ILE A 27 24.10 14.98 4.38
C ILE A 27 24.05 15.73 5.70
N TYR A 28 23.73 17.02 5.63
CA TYR A 28 23.55 17.90 6.78
C TYR A 28 22.11 18.39 6.84
N GLY A 29 21.56 18.54 8.05
CA GLY A 29 20.22 19.07 8.24
C GLY A 29 20.04 19.81 9.56
N ARG A 30 18.88 20.47 9.69
CA ARG A 30 18.39 21.11 10.91
C ARG A 30 16.94 20.69 11.14
N ALA A 31 16.46 20.78 12.36
CA ALA A 31 15.05 20.49 12.65
C ALA A 31 14.14 21.56 12.00
N LEU A 32 13.02 21.13 11.40
CA LEU A 32 12.02 21.99 10.76
C LEU A 32 11.51 23.11 11.68
N ALA A 33 11.41 22.86 12.99
CA ALA A 33 11.02 23.84 14.01
C ALA A 33 11.88 25.13 14.00
N HIS A 34 13.09 25.09 13.43
CA HIS A 34 13.99 26.23 13.31
C HIS A 34 13.75 27.06 12.03
N ILE A 35 13.05 26.51 11.03
CA ILE A 35 12.69 27.22 9.80
C ILE A 35 11.46 28.10 10.05
N GLU A 36 10.56 27.67 10.94
CA GLU A 36 9.31 28.36 11.26
C GLU A 36 9.45 29.43 12.35
N ASP A 37 10.44 29.29 13.26
CA ASP A 37 10.79 30.30 14.27
C ASP A 37 12.32 30.48 14.34
N PRO A 38 12.89 31.52 13.70
CA PRO A 38 14.32 31.79 13.74
C PRO A 38 14.86 32.16 15.13
N ALA A 39 13.98 32.46 16.09
CA ALA A 39 14.33 32.79 17.48
C ALA A 39 14.31 31.57 18.42
N ALA A 40 13.82 30.42 17.95
CA ALA A 40 13.92 29.17 18.70
C ALA A 40 15.39 28.75 18.83
N GLN A 41 15.80 28.40 20.05
CA GLN A 41 17.19 28.09 20.44
C GLN A 41 17.94 27.22 19.42
N ASP A 42 19.23 27.54 19.22
CA ASP A 42 20.22 26.85 18.37
C ASP A 42 20.09 25.32 18.41
N VAL A 43 19.24 24.77 17.53
CA VAL A 43 19.22 23.33 17.28
C VAL A 43 20.52 23.00 16.56
N LYS A 44 21.40 22.27 17.24
CA LYS A 44 22.68 21.85 16.66
C LYS A 44 22.43 21.17 15.31
N PRO A 45 23.10 21.60 14.23
CA PRO A 45 22.98 20.92 12.95
C PRO A 45 23.43 19.47 13.11
N TRP A 46 22.74 18.57 12.42
CA TRP A 46 23.15 17.16 12.35
C TRP A 46 23.86 16.90 11.03
N ALA A 47 24.77 15.94 11.05
CA ALA A 47 25.48 15.42 9.88
C ALA A 47 25.42 13.90 9.91
N MET A 48 25.15 13.26 8.77
CA MET A 48 25.09 11.81 8.69
C MET A 48 25.58 11.31 7.34
N GLN A 49 26.37 10.22 7.36
CA GLN A 49 26.77 9.54 6.13
C GLN A 49 25.53 9.08 5.38
N VAL A 50 25.53 9.20 4.04
CA VAL A 50 24.36 8.86 3.21
C VAL A 50 23.90 7.43 3.45
N ASP A 51 24.84 6.49 3.52
CA ASP A 51 24.50 5.07 3.75
C ASP A 51 23.84 4.85 5.14
N MET A 52 24.25 5.61 6.16
CA MET A 52 23.66 5.55 7.50
C MET A 52 22.28 6.22 7.56
N LEU A 53 22.11 7.32 6.84
CA LEU A 53 20.81 8.00 6.73
C LEU A 53 19.83 7.14 5.93
N ALA A 54 20.27 6.54 4.83
CA ALA A 54 19.49 5.60 4.03
C ALA A 54 19.04 4.40 4.87
N LEU A 55 19.93 3.87 5.72
CA LEU A 55 19.61 2.77 6.63
C LEU A 55 18.58 3.19 7.68
N LYS A 56 18.70 4.40 8.25
CA LYS A 56 17.71 4.91 9.21
C LYS A 56 16.34 5.15 8.57
N ILE A 57 16.31 5.73 7.36
CA ILE A 57 15.08 5.93 6.61
C ILE A 57 14.46 4.57 6.27
N ALA A 58 15.24 3.63 5.73
CA ALA A 58 14.76 2.28 5.41
C ALA A 58 14.26 1.49 6.63
N ALA A 59 14.80 1.76 7.83
CA ALA A 59 14.34 1.14 9.07
C ALA A 59 13.08 1.81 9.66
N GLN A 60 12.75 3.02 9.22
CA GLN A 60 11.56 3.77 9.64
C GLN A 60 10.43 3.71 8.61
N LEU A 61 10.78 3.47 7.35
CA LEU A 61 9.81 3.07 6.35
C LEU A 61 9.33 1.67 6.74
N PRO A 62 8.01 1.44 6.83
CA PRO A 62 7.53 0.08 6.90
C PRO A 62 8.09 -0.64 5.68
N LEU A 63 8.91 -1.67 5.92
CA LEU A 63 9.11 -2.72 4.94
C LEU A 63 7.80 -3.50 4.93
N ASP A 64 6.74 -2.86 4.46
CA ASP A 64 5.51 -3.56 4.22
C ASP A 64 5.86 -4.59 3.17
N ASP A 65 5.69 -5.83 3.58
CA ASP A 65 5.65 -6.92 2.65
C ASP A 65 4.51 -6.57 1.68
N ASP A 66 4.84 -6.12 0.46
CA ASP A 66 3.89 -5.79 -0.62
C ASP A 66 3.13 -7.04 -1.12
N ARG A 67 3.04 -8.07 -0.28
CA ARG A 67 2.27 -9.28 -0.52
C ARG A 67 0.99 -9.20 0.28
N SER A 68 -0.10 -9.59 -0.37
CA SER A 68 -1.38 -9.73 0.30
C SER A 68 -1.33 -10.80 1.40
N PRO A 69 -2.24 -10.73 2.39
CA PRO A 69 -2.37 -11.79 3.38
C PRO A 69 -2.49 -13.19 2.77
N LEU A 70 -3.25 -13.32 1.67
CA LEU A 70 -3.41 -14.59 0.98
C LEU A 70 -2.12 -15.04 0.27
N ALA A 71 -1.38 -14.12 -0.37
CA ALA A 71 -0.10 -14.46 -0.98
C ALA A 71 0.92 -14.97 0.05
N ARG A 72 0.97 -14.35 1.24
CA ARG A 72 1.79 -14.81 2.37
C ARG A 72 1.36 -16.19 2.86
N ALA A 73 0.05 -16.43 2.95
CA ALA A 73 -0.49 -17.72 3.35
C ALA A 73 -0.12 -18.84 2.34
N GLU A 74 -0.26 -18.57 1.04
CA GLU A 74 0.10 -19.51 -0.02
C GLU A 74 1.61 -19.79 -0.10
N ASP A 75 2.46 -18.80 0.17
CA ASP A 75 3.91 -19.00 0.34
C ASP A 75 4.22 -19.96 1.51
N ALA A 76 3.60 -19.75 2.66
CA ALA A 76 3.79 -20.58 3.86
C ALA A 76 3.29 -22.02 3.62
N LYS A 77 2.12 -22.17 3.00
CA LYS A 77 1.55 -23.45 2.59
C LYS A 77 2.47 -24.20 1.62
N ARG A 78 3.05 -23.53 0.63
CA ARG A 78 4.06 -24.12 -0.27
C ARG A 78 5.30 -24.61 0.48
N ALA A 79 5.69 -23.92 1.55
CA ALA A 79 6.76 -24.32 2.46
C ALA A 79 6.36 -25.40 3.48
N ARG A 80 5.08 -25.82 3.49
CA ARG A 80 4.47 -26.70 4.51
C ARG A 80 4.56 -26.13 5.92
N ASP A 81 4.56 -24.81 6.05
CA ASP A 81 4.51 -24.07 7.31
C ASP A 81 3.07 -23.69 7.66
N ILE A 82 2.39 -24.57 8.39
CA ILE A 82 1.00 -24.38 8.80
C ILE A 82 0.86 -23.19 9.77
N VAL A 83 1.87 -22.96 10.62
CA VAL A 83 1.83 -21.85 11.58
C VAL A 83 1.92 -20.53 10.83
N GLY A 84 2.86 -20.42 9.88
CA GLY A 84 2.99 -19.25 9.02
C GLY A 84 1.75 -18.96 8.19
N GLU A 85 1.07 -19.99 7.67
CA GLU A 85 -0.18 -19.85 6.93
C GLU A 85 -1.28 -19.22 7.80
N VAL A 86 -1.50 -19.78 8.99
CA VAL A 86 -2.52 -19.30 9.93
C VAL A 86 -2.18 -17.89 10.45
N GLU A 87 -0.91 -17.61 10.73
CA GLU A 87 -0.47 -16.27 11.16
C GLU A 87 -0.66 -15.23 10.06
N ALA A 88 -0.41 -15.57 8.79
CA ALA A 88 -0.64 -14.67 7.66
C ALA A 88 -2.13 -14.30 7.55
N LEU A 89 -3.02 -15.28 7.60
CA LEU A 89 -4.47 -15.05 7.53
C LEU A 89 -4.98 -14.24 8.74
N ASN A 90 -4.60 -14.63 9.96
CA ASN A 90 -5.03 -13.94 11.17
C ASN A 90 -4.49 -12.51 11.24
N SER A 91 -3.25 -12.27 10.84
CA SER A 91 -2.68 -10.92 10.83
C SER A 91 -3.36 -10.03 9.79
N GLY A 92 -3.68 -10.57 8.60
CA GLY A 92 -4.46 -9.86 7.58
C GLY A 92 -5.84 -9.44 8.07
N TYR A 93 -6.60 -10.38 8.63
CA TYR A 93 -7.93 -10.11 9.19
C TYR A 93 -7.88 -9.16 10.40
N THR A 94 -6.87 -9.31 11.26
CA THR A 94 -6.65 -8.41 12.39
C THR A 94 -6.34 -6.98 11.93
N ALA A 95 -5.56 -6.82 10.86
CA ALA A 95 -5.25 -5.51 10.30
C ALA A 95 -6.52 -4.85 9.72
N LEU A 96 -7.35 -5.61 9.00
CA LEU A 96 -8.63 -5.15 8.46
C LEU A 96 -9.55 -4.63 9.59
N THR A 97 -9.81 -5.49 10.57
CA THR A 97 -10.76 -5.20 11.67
C THR A 97 -10.29 -4.12 12.64
N LYS A 98 -8.99 -3.82 12.67
CA LYS A 98 -8.42 -2.71 13.45
C LYS A 98 -8.31 -1.40 12.67
N ALA A 99 -8.56 -1.40 11.37
CA ALA A 99 -8.48 -0.18 10.57
C ALA A 99 -9.58 0.81 10.99
N SER A 100 -9.23 2.08 11.14
CA SER A 100 -10.16 3.10 11.68
C SER A 100 -11.41 3.34 10.82
N TRP A 101 -11.35 2.98 9.54
CA TRP A 101 -12.47 3.09 8.61
C TRP A 101 -13.42 1.89 8.70
N TYR A 102 -12.97 0.74 9.24
CA TYR A 102 -13.74 -0.50 9.34
C TYR A 102 -14.87 -0.39 10.40
N PRO A 103 -16.07 -0.95 10.16
CA PRO A 103 -16.51 -1.64 8.95
C PRO A 103 -16.78 -0.70 7.76
N ALA A 104 -16.85 -1.28 6.56
CA ALA A 104 -17.32 -0.59 5.35
C ALA A 104 -18.75 -0.07 5.52
N ARG A 105 -19.10 0.99 4.80
CA ARG A 105 -20.41 1.64 4.86
C ARG A 105 -20.92 2.00 3.47
N PRO A 106 -22.24 2.08 3.26
CA PRO A 106 -22.79 2.62 2.02
C PRO A 106 -22.23 4.02 1.74
N GLY A 107 -21.82 4.25 0.50
CA GLY A 107 -21.16 5.48 0.05
C GLY A 107 -19.62 5.42 0.06
N ASP A 108 -19.01 4.40 0.65
CA ASP A 108 -17.57 4.18 0.52
C ASP A 108 -17.23 3.83 -0.94
N MET A 109 -16.16 4.43 -1.46
CA MET A 109 -15.55 4.04 -2.72
C MET A 109 -14.24 3.32 -2.43
N VAL A 110 -13.99 2.23 -3.15
CA VAL A 110 -12.73 1.49 -3.05
C VAL A 110 -12.09 1.41 -4.41
N HIS A 111 -10.84 1.84 -4.49
CA HIS A 111 -9.99 1.65 -5.65
C HIS A 111 -8.95 0.59 -5.34
N VAL A 112 -8.79 -0.40 -6.23
CA VAL A 112 -7.70 -1.37 -6.20
C VAL A 112 -6.79 -1.11 -7.39
N HIS A 113 -5.48 -1.05 -7.12
CA HIS A 113 -4.45 -0.93 -8.14
C HIS A 113 -3.73 -2.27 -8.33
N TYR A 114 -3.71 -2.77 -9.56
CA TYR A 114 -2.93 -3.92 -9.98
C TYR A 114 -1.66 -3.44 -10.69
N GLU A 115 -0.53 -3.87 -10.15
CA GLU A 115 0.77 -3.64 -10.77
C GLU A 115 0.92 -4.46 -12.05
N GLN A 116 1.83 -4.03 -12.93
CA GLN A 116 2.17 -4.79 -14.12
C GLN A 116 2.68 -6.19 -13.76
N ALA A 117 2.13 -7.22 -14.39
CA ALA A 117 2.56 -8.60 -14.19
C ALA A 117 2.67 -9.35 -15.52
N GLY A 118 3.91 -9.67 -15.92
CA GLY A 118 4.16 -10.31 -17.22
C GLY A 118 3.68 -9.43 -18.38
N GLU A 119 2.79 -9.95 -19.21
CA GLU A 119 2.17 -9.24 -20.34
C GLU A 119 0.95 -8.41 -19.92
N MET A 120 0.46 -8.55 -18.68
CA MET A 120 -0.64 -7.75 -18.16
C MET A 120 -0.16 -6.35 -17.79
N ALA A 121 -0.69 -5.33 -18.46
CA ALA A 121 -0.45 -3.94 -18.11
C ALA A 121 -0.97 -3.62 -16.69
N ALA A 122 -0.36 -2.65 -16.03
CA ALA A 122 -0.90 -2.13 -14.79
C ALA A 122 -2.30 -1.54 -15.05
N PHE A 123 -3.26 -1.84 -14.18
CA PHE A 123 -4.62 -1.32 -14.28
C PHE A 123 -5.22 -1.15 -12.89
N GLY A 124 -6.36 -0.48 -12.81
CA GLY A 124 -7.10 -0.37 -11.56
C GLY A 124 -8.59 -0.54 -11.77
N GLU A 125 -9.28 -0.82 -10.67
CA GLU A 125 -10.73 -0.95 -10.60
C GLU A 125 -11.25 -0.09 -9.47
N THR A 126 -12.40 0.53 -9.70
CA THR A 126 -13.08 1.35 -8.69
C THR A 126 -14.46 0.78 -8.45
N TYR A 127 -14.75 0.51 -7.18
CA TYR A 127 -16.00 -0.04 -6.70
C TYR A 127 -16.72 0.97 -5.80
N LEU A 128 -18.05 0.88 -5.79
CA LEU A 128 -18.93 1.59 -4.86
C LEU A 128 -19.59 0.60 -3.92
N VAL A 129 -19.47 0.87 -2.62
CA VAL A 129 -20.25 0.16 -1.59
C VAL A 129 -21.61 0.84 -1.47
N SER A 130 -22.68 0.06 -1.59
CA SER A 130 -24.06 0.51 -1.45
C SER A 130 -24.80 -0.36 -0.43
N ALA A 131 -26.01 0.09 -0.03
CA ALA A 131 -26.86 -0.71 0.83
C ALA A 131 -27.49 -1.85 0.01
N GLY A 132 -27.25 -3.09 0.44
CA GLY A 132 -27.87 -4.29 -0.12
C GLY A 132 -29.17 -4.67 0.59
N SER A 133 -29.61 -5.90 0.40
CA SER A 133 -30.82 -6.43 1.03
C SER A 133 -30.54 -6.92 2.46
N GLY A 134 -31.57 -6.94 3.32
CA GLY A 134 -31.46 -7.55 4.65
C GLY A 134 -30.46 -6.89 5.62
N GLY A 135 -29.96 -5.69 5.32
CA GLY A 135 -28.91 -5.03 6.11
C GLY A 135 -27.49 -5.40 5.69
N PHE A 136 -27.32 -6.15 4.59
CA PHE A 136 -26.03 -6.38 3.95
C PHE A 136 -25.62 -5.21 3.06
N LEU A 137 -24.41 -5.32 2.51
CA LEU A 137 -23.83 -4.37 1.59
C LEU A 137 -23.71 -4.99 0.21
N SER A 138 -23.79 -4.15 -0.81
CA SER A 138 -23.41 -4.53 -2.18
C SER A 138 -22.14 -3.78 -2.54
N MET A 139 -21.30 -4.37 -3.38
CA MET A 139 -20.14 -3.72 -3.97
C MET A 139 -20.23 -3.83 -5.48
N GLN A 140 -20.39 -2.69 -6.15
CA GLN A 140 -20.56 -2.62 -7.60
C GLN A 140 -19.32 -2.03 -8.25
N LEU A 141 -18.83 -2.65 -9.32
CA LEU A 141 -17.80 -2.05 -10.17
C LEU A 141 -18.36 -0.79 -10.87
N LEU A 142 -17.68 0.35 -10.70
CA LEU A 142 -18.01 1.61 -11.36
C LEU A 142 -17.15 1.86 -12.61
N ALA A 143 -15.85 1.60 -12.51
CA ALA A 143 -14.90 1.89 -13.57
C ALA A 143 -13.65 1.02 -13.45
N HIS A 144 -12.99 0.75 -14.57
CA HIS A 144 -11.67 0.14 -14.62
C HIS A 144 -10.81 0.82 -15.68
N THR A 145 -9.49 0.61 -15.61
CA THR A 145 -8.53 1.16 -16.58
C THR A 145 -7.85 0.07 -17.42
N LEU A 146 -8.35 -1.16 -17.37
CA LEU A 146 -7.82 -2.26 -18.19
C LEU A 146 -7.91 -1.91 -19.69
N PRO A 147 -6.81 -1.96 -20.47
CA PRO A 147 -6.82 -1.63 -21.89
C PRO A 147 -7.74 -2.52 -22.74
N GLU A 148 -8.38 -1.94 -23.75
CA GLU A 148 -9.32 -2.64 -24.64
C GLU A 148 -8.68 -3.80 -25.43
N ASP A 149 -7.38 -3.75 -25.71
CA ASP A 149 -6.66 -4.81 -26.44
C ASP A 149 -6.30 -6.03 -25.59
N THR A 150 -6.76 -6.08 -24.33
CA THR A 150 -6.53 -7.18 -23.40
C THR A 150 -7.75 -8.08 -23.20
N GLU A 151 -8.60 -8.23 -24.24
CA GLU A 151 -9.80 -9.09 -24.24
C GLU A 151 -9.56 -10.55 -23.82
N PHE A 152 -8.33 -11.06 -23.88
CA PHE A 152 -8.00 -12.41 -23.38
C PHE A 152 -8.07 -12.54 -21.85
N LEU A 153 -8.22 -11.41 -21.12
CA LEU A 153 -8.45 -11.35 -19.67
C LEU A 153 -9.95 -11.26 -19.31
N ASP A 154 -10.84 -11.63 -20.24
CA ASP A 154 -12.30 -11.63 -20.03
C ASP A 154 -12.68 -12.36 -18.73
N GLY A 155 -13.52 -11.73 -17.92
CA GLY A 155 -13.93 -12.21 -16.59
C GLY A 155 -13.00 -11.83 -15.41
N MET A 156 -11.85 -11.19 -15.65
CA MET A 156 -11.00 -10.66 -14.56
C MET A 156 -11.58 -9.37 -13.95
N VAL A 157 -12.21 -8.55 -14.77
CA VAL A 157 -12.69 -7.23 -14.36
C VAL A 157 -13.96 -7.36 -13.54
N GLY A 158 -13.99 -6.73 -12.37
CA GLY A 158 -15.16 -6.74 -11.50
C GLY A 158 -15.32 -8.02 -10.69
N CYS A 159 -14.27 -8.85 -10.56
CA CYS A 159 -14.34 -10.12 -9.84
C CYS A 159 -14.74 -9.98 -8.37
N PHE A 160 -14.56 -8.79 -7.77
CA PHE A 160 -14.98 -8.50 -6.41
C PHE A 160 -16.39 -7.91 -6.30
N ALA A 161 -17.13 -7.74 -7.41
CA ALA A 161 -18.49 -7.23 -7.35
C ALA A 161 -19.43 -8.26 -6.67
N VAL A 162 -20.28 -7.81 -5.74
CA VAL A 162 -21.18 -8.65 -4.96
C VAL A 162 -22.46 -7.91 -4.58
N ASP A 163 -23.61 -8.58 -4.57
CA ASP A 163 -24.92 -7.94 -4.33
C ASP A 163 -25.37 -7.95 -2.86
N ASP A 164 -24.94 -8.90 -2.04
CA ASP A 164 -25.47 -9.11 -0.68
C ASP A 164 -24.43 -9.76 0.25
N ASP A 165 -23.41 -9.00 0.66
CA ASP A 165 -22.34 -9.45 1.55
C ASP A 165 -22.26 -8.59 2.83
N PRO A 166 -22.14 -9.19 4.04
CA PRO A 166 -21.96 -8.42 5.27
C PRO A 166 -20.60 -7.69 5.36
N GLU A 167 -19.57 -8.18 4.68
CA GLU A 167 -18.19 -7.68 4.70
C GLU A 167 -17.57 -7.68 3.27
N PRO A 168 -18.11 -6.90 2.32
CA PRO A 168 -17.73 -6.98 0.89
C PRO A 168 -16.27 -6.62 0.59
N LEU A 169 -15.55 -6.03 1.54
CA LEU A 169 -14.14 -5.67 1.40
C LEU A 169 -13.19 -6.74 1.93
N THR A 170 -13.68 -7.78 2.62
CA THR A 170 -12.81 -8.79 3.24
C THR A 170 -12.02 -9.56 2.19
N GLU A 171 -12.67 -10.06 1.14
CA GLU A 171 -12.00 -10.80 0.07
C GLU A 171 -10.96 -9.91 -0.64
N LEU A 172 -11.38 -8.73 -1.08
CA LEU A 172 -10.49 -7.75 -1.72
C LEU A 172 -9.27 -7.40 -0.84
N TRP A 173 -9.46 -7.18 0.46
CA TRP A 173 -8.37 -6.91 1.40
C TRP A 173 -7.40 -8.09 1.55
N MET A 174 -7.93 -9.31 1.61
CA MET A 174 -7.13 -10.52 1.80
C MET A 174 -6.39 -10.92 0.52
N GLU A 175 -7.00 -10.74 -0.64
CA GLU A 175 -6.46 -11.15 -1.94
C GLU A 175 -5.56 -10.11 -2.57
N ALA A 176 -6.03 -8.86 -2.73
CA ALA A 176 -5.23 -7.79 -3.31
C ALA A 176 -4.23 -7.22 -2.30
N GLY A 177 -4.59 -7.24 -1.02
CA GLY A 177 -3.74 -6.73 0.06
C GLY A 177 -3.92 -5.24 0.31
N PRO A 178 -3.71 -4.78 1.56
CA PRO A 178 -3.98 -3.40 1.97
C PRO A 178 -3.14 -2.36 1.24
N HIS A 179 -1.93 -2.74 0.80
CA HIS A 179 -1.00 -1.86 0.09
C HIS A 179 -1.52 -1.44 -1.30
N ARG A 180 -2.45 -2.20 -1.91
CA ARG A 180 -3.04 -1.91 -3.23
C ARG A 180 -4.35 -1.15 -3.17
N LEU A 181 -4.90 -0.93 -1.98
CA LEU A 181 -6.25 -0.39 -1.81
C LEU A 181 -6.20 1.08 -1.44
N THR A 182 -7.04 1.88 -2.07
CA THR A 182 -7.41 3.22 -1.61
C THR A 182 -8.89 3.23 -1.28
N ILE A 183 -9.25 3.64 -0.07
CA ILE A 183 -10.64 3.72 0.37
C ILE A 183 -10.99 5.18 0.61
N VAL A 184 -12.07 5.64 0.00
CA VAL A 184 -12.57 7.00 0.08
C VAL A 184 -13.94 6.98 0.74
N ARG A 185 -14.11 7.79 1.79
CA ARG A 185 -15.38 7.99 2.50
C ARG A 185 -15.67 9.48 2.53
N ASP A 186 -16.89 9.86 2.16
CA ASP A 186 -17.33 11.26 2.10
C ASP A 186 -16.37 12.17 1.31
N GLY A 187 -15.82 11.64 0.20
CA GLY A 187 -14.87 12.33 -0.66
C GLY A 187 -13.45 12.48 -0.08
N ARG A 188 -13.13 11.82 1.04
CA ARG A 188 -11.80 11.85 1.67
C ARG A 188 -11.17 10.46 1.73
N PRO A 189 -9.88 10.30 1.39
CA PRO A 189 -9.17 9.05 1.62
C PRO A 189 -9.13 8.73 3.12
N VAL A 190 -9.61 7.55 3.49
CA VAL A 190 -9.58 7.01 4.86
C VAL A 190 -8.65 5.79 4.98
N HIS A 191 -8.22 5.26 3.85
CA HIS A 191 -7.13 4.30 3.70
C HIS A 191 -6.39 4.62 2.42
N ILE A 192 -5.07 4.69 2.49
CA ILE A 192 -4.19 4.85 1.33
C ILE A 192 -3.17 3.74 1.47
N GLY A 193 -3.30 2.71 0.63
CA GLY A 193 -2.27 1.70 0.47
C GLY A 193 -0.96 2.35 0.02
N SER A 194 0.16 1.71 0.29
CA SER A 194 1.49 2.14 -0.14
C SER A 194 1.62 2.04 -1.67
N GLY A 195 0.95 2.95 -2.38
CA GLY A 195 1.02 3.16 -3.81
C GLY A 195 1.25 4.65 -4.08
N ALA A 196 2.50 5.08 -3.94
CA ALA A 196 3.03 6.31 -4.53
C ALA A 196 4.47 6.04 -5.00
#